data_AF-A0A528TUI2-F1
#
_entry.id   AF-A0A528TUI2-F1
#
_cell.length_a   1.000
_cell.length_b   1.000
_cell.length_c   1.000
_cell.angle_alpha   90.00
_cell.angle_beta   90.00
_cell.angle_gamma   90.00
#
_symmetry.space_group_name_H-M   'P 1'
#
loop_
_entity.id
_entity.type
_entity.pdbx_description
1 polymer ?
#
loop_
_entity_poly.entity_id
_entity_poly.type
_entity_poly.pdbx_seq_one_letter_code
_entity_poly.pdbx_strand_id
1 'polypeptide(L)'
;RLRQEYFFSTASLQDIVQRHLSQYGDLRSLPDKAAIHLNDTHPAVAVPELMRLLMDVHGMDFDLAWDITKRTFAYTNHTLLPEALESWPVPLFERLLPRHMQIVYAINAQVLLEARATGKFSGEQIARISLIQENGDRRVRMGNLAFVGSHSINGVSALHTDLMKETVFADLHKLYPDRINNKTNGITPRRWLIQCNPGLTALAREA
;
A
#
# COMPACT_ATOMS: atom_id res chain seq x y z
N ARG A 1 4.72 17.38 4.83
CA ARG A 1 4.82 15.95 4.49
C ARG A 1 3.46 15.36 4.07
N LEU A 2 2.48 15.09 4.94
CA LEU A 2 1.17 14.52 4.52
C LEU A 2 0.48 15.27 3.35
N ARG A 3 0.51 16.61 3.33
CA ARG A 3 -0.02 17.39 2.19
C ARG A 3 0.70 17.09 0.86
N GLN A 4 2.01 16.88 0.89
CA GLN A 4 2.83 16.57 -0.29
C GLN A 4 2.55 15.15 -0.77
N GLU A 5 2.49 14.18 0.14
CA GLU A 5 2.12 12.80 -0.16
C GLU A 5 0.72 12.71 -0.76
N TYR A 6 -0.24 13.45 -0.18
CA TYR A 6 -1.58 13.54 -0.74
C TYR A 6 -1.59 14.19 -2.12
N PHE A 7 -0.93 15.35 -2.28
CA PHE A 7 -0.86 16.07 -3.56
C PHE A 7 -0.31 15.18 -4.68
N PHE A 8 0.78 14.46 -4.42
CA PHE A 8 1.36 13.55 -5.41
C PHE A 8 0.43 12.37 -5.71
N SER A 9 -0.19 11.79 -4.68
CA SER A 9 -1.10 10.66 -4.82
C SER A 9 -2.34 11.03 -5.62
N THR A 10 -3.03 12.14 -5.30
CA THR A 10 -4.25 12.54 -5.99
C THR A 10 -3.97 12.98 -7.43
N ALA A 11 -2.89 13.73 -7.69
CA ALA A 11 -2.53 14.14 -9.04
C ALA A 11 -2.25 12.92 -9.94
N SER A 12 -1.48 11.95 -9.42
CA SER A 12 -1.15 10.72 -10.16
C SER A 12 -2.38 9.85 -10.41
N LEU A 13 -3.25 9.69 -9.41
CA LEU A 13 -4.45 8.86 -9.53
C LEU A 13 -5.47 9.46 -10.50
N GLN A 14 -5.69 10.77 -10.47
CA GLN A 14 -6.61 11.43 -11.40
C GLN A 14 -6.13 11.27 -12.85
N ASP A 15 -4.83 11.39 -13.10
CA ASP A 15 -4.25 11.13 -14.42
C ASP A 15 -4.45 9.65 -14.86
N ILE A 16 -4.18 8.69 -13.98
CA ILE A 16 -4.40 7.25 -14.28
C ILE A 16 -5.87 6.98 -14.59
N VAL A 17 -6.79 7.47 -13.75
CA VAL A 17 -8.24 7.30 -13.91
C VAL A 17 -8.72 7.93 -15.22
N GLN A 18 -8.28 9.14 -15.53
CA GLN A 18 -8.63 9.83 -16.77
C GLN A 18 -8.11 9.08 -18.00
N ARG A 19 -6.84 8.65 -18.00
CA ARG A 19 -6.27 7.87 -19.10
C ARG A 19 -7.01 6.55 -19.30
N HIS A 20 -7.30 5.84 -18.21
CA HIS A 20 -8.05 4.57 -18.26
C HIS A 20 -9.45 4.78 -18.84
N LEU A 21 -10.19 5.79 -18.36
CA LEU A 21 -11.53 6.11 -18.89
C LEU A 21 -11.47 6.49 -20.38
N SER A 22 -10.49 7.29 -20.79
CA SER A 22 -10.36 7.70 -22.19
C SER A 22 -10.09 6.52 -23.12
N GLN A 23 -9.40 5.48 -22.64
CA GLN A 23 -9.02 4.33 -23.44
C GLN A 23 -10.03 3.18 -23.40
N TYR A 24 -10.65 2.92 -22.24
CA TYR A 24 -11.46 1.72 -21.99
C TYR A 24 -12.92 2.01 -21.62
N GLY A 25 -13.29 3.25 -21.31
CA GLY A 25 -14.67 3.67 -21.03
C GLY A 25 -15.26 3.20 -19.69
N ASP A 26 -14.69 2.18 -19.04
CA ASP A 26 -15.17 1.66 -17.74
C ASP A 26 -14.01 1.40 -16.78
N LEU A 27 -14.09 1.99 -15.58
CA LEU A 27 -13.13 1.83 -14.49
C LEU A 27 -13.19 0.45 -13.81
N ARG A 28 -14.23 -0.36 -14.04
CA ARG A 28 -14.27 -1.75 -13.53
C ARG A 28 -13.12 -2.62 -14.05
N SER A 29 -12.58 -2.27 -15.22
CA SER A 29 -11.42 -2.94 -15.82
C SER A 29 -10.08 -2.34 -15.42
N LEU A 30 -10.06 -1.33 -14.53
CA LEU A 30 -8.82 -0.70 -14.05
C LEU A 30 -7.77 -1.70 -13.56
N PRO A 31 -8.08 -2.69 -12.69
CA PRO A 31 -7.07 -3.62 -12.20
C PRO A 31 -6.53 -4.56 -13.28
N ASP A 32 -7.22 -4.69 -14.42
CA ASP A 32 -6.77 -5.52 -15.54
C ASP A 32 -5.83 -4.76 -16.50
N LYS A 33 -5.76 -3.43 -16.37
CA LYS A 33 -5.03 -2.53 -17.29
C LYS A 33 -3.98 -1.67 -16.61
N ALA A 34 -4.10 -1.45 -15.31
CA ALA A 34 -3.18 -0.65 -14.52
C ALA A 34 -2.79 -1.38 -13.23
N ALA A 35 -1.52 -1.26 -12.86
CA ALA A 35 -1.01 -1.68 -11.56
C ALA A 35 -0.33 -0.47 -10.91
N ILE A 36 -0.63 -0.21 -9.64
CA ILE A 36 -0.07 0.89 -8.88
C ILE A 36 0.81 0.32 -7.76
N HIS A 37 2.10 0.65 -7.81
CA HIS A 37 3.08 0.16 -6.85
C HIS A 37 3.36 1.20 -5.77
N LEU A 38 2.97 0.90 -4.53
CA LEU A 38 3.28 1.69 -3.35
C LEU A 38 4.72 1.36 -2.89
N ASN A 39 5.63 2.30 -3.10
CA ASN A 39 7.01 2.15 -2.66
C ASN A 39 7.18 2.74 -1.25
N ASP A 40 7.27 1.85 -0.25
CA ASP A 40 7.17 2.20 1.17
C ASP A 40 5.79 2.81 1.53
N THR A 41 5.65 3.36 2.73
CA THR A 41 4.38 3.82 3.31
C THR A 41 3.91 5.19 2.84
N HIS A 42 4.80 6.01 2.27
CA HIS A 42 4.50 7.39 1.84
C HIS A 42 3.27 7.52 0.92
N PRO A 43 3.10 6.70 -0.13
CA PRO A 43 1.93 6.79 -1.00
C PRO A 43 0.71 6.03 -0.47
N ALA A 44 0.69 5.53 0.77
CA ALA A 44 -0.43 4.72 1.27
C ALA A 44 -1.77 5.48 1.29
N VAL A 45 -1.73 6.83 1.34
CA VAL A 45 -2.93 7.68 1.18
C VAL A 45 -3.59 7.57 -0.21
N ALA A 46 -2.89 7.02 -1.20
CA ALA A 46 -3.44 6.70 -2.51
C ALA A 46 -4.58 5.66 -2.43
N VAL A 47 -4.54 4.74 -1.45
CA VAL A 47 -5.60 3.74 -1.24
C VAL A 47 -6.95 4.40 -0.97
N PRO A 48 -7.12 5.25 0.08
CA PRO A 48 -8.38 5.93 0.31
C PRO A 48 -8.68 7.02 -0.75
N GLU A 49 -7.68 7.57 -1.45
CA GLU A 49 -7.94 8.50 -2.56
C GLU A 49 -8.54 7.80 -3.78
N LEU A 50 -8.07 6.61 -4.15
CA LEU A 50 -8.69 5.85 -5.24
C LEU A 50 -10.11 5.46 -4.88
N MET A 51 -10.34 4.99 -3.64
CA MET A 51 -11.69 4.74 -3.11
C MET A 51 -12.59 5.97 -3.23
N ARG A 52 -12.09 7.16 -2.83
CA ARG A 52 -12.82 8.42 -2.93
C ARG A 52 -13.19 8.74 -4.37
N LEU A 53 -12.26 8.60 -5.32
CA LEU A 53 -12.52 8.84 -6.73
C LEU A 53 -13.60 7.89 -7.26
N LEU A 54 -13.46 6.59 -7.02
CA LEU A 54 -14.41 5.58 -7.49
C LEU A 54 -15.81 5.79 -6.90
N MET A 55 -15.90 6.07 -5.61
CA MET A 55 -17.20 6.23 -4.93
C MET A 55 -17.81 7.61 -5.17
N ASP A 56 -17.08 8.68 -4.81
CA ASP A 56 -17.67 10.02 -4.70
C ASP A 56 -17.74 10.73 -6.07
N VAL A 57 -16.84 10.39 -7.00
CA VAL A 57 -16.78 11.01 -8.34
C VAL A 57 -17.42 10.12 -9.39
N HIS A 58 -17.21 8.80 -9.30
CA HIS A 58 -17.71 7.85 -10.30
C HIS A 58 -18.91 7.02 -9.82
N GLY A 59 -19.44 7.28 -8.61
CA GLY A 59 -20.71 6.73 -8.14
C GLY A 59 -20.69 5.22 -7.87
N MET A 60 -19.53 4.62 -7.63
CA MET A 60 -19.43 3.20 -7.30
C MET A 60 -19.79 2.93 -5.84
N ASP A 61 -20.47 1.81 -5.61
CA ASP A 61 -20.67 1.30 -4.25
C ASP A 61 -19.35 0.91 -3.59
N PHE A 62 -19.33 0.98 -2.26
CA PHE A 62 -18.13 0.76 -1.46
C PHE A 62 -17.45 -0.59 -1.76
N ASP A 63 -18.21 -1.69 -1.82
CA ASP A 63 -17.64 -3.02 -2.04
C ASP A 63 -17.01 -3.17 -3.42
N LEU A 64 -17.63 -2.59 -4.46
CA LEU A 64 -17.09 -2.59 -5.82
C LEU A 64 -15.82 -1.73 -5.89
N ALA A 65 -15.86 -0.51 -5.35
CA ALA A 65 -14.71 0.38 -5.31
C ALA A 65 -13.55 -0.26 -4.53
N TRP A 66 -13.85 -0.98 -3.46
CA TRP A 66 -12.86 -1.64 -2.61
C TRP A 66 -12.21 -2.84 -3.30
N ASP A 67 -12.97 -3.65 -4.02
CA ASP A 67 -12.43 -4.72 -4.85
C ASP A 67 -11.47 -4.19 -5.92
N ILE A 68 -11.91 -3.18 -6.69
CA ILE A 68 -11.10 -2.53 -7.72
C ILE A 68 -9.81 -1.97 -7.11
N THR A 69 -9.93 -1.25 -5.99
CA THR A 69 -8.79 -0.64 -5.29
C THR A 69 -7.77 -1.70 -4.88
N LYS A 70 -8.21 -2.75 -4.15
CA LYS A 70 -7.30 -3.81 -3.69
C LYS A 70 -6.57 -4.50 -4.83
N ARG A 71 -7.27 -4.82 -5.92
CA ARG A 71 -6.68 -5.49 -7.09
C ARG A 71 -5.73 -4.59 -7.89
N THR A 72 -5.86 -3.27 -7.76
CA THR A 72 -5.01 -2.30 -8.47
C THR A 72 -3.68 -2.05 -7.74
N PHE A 73 -3.64 -2.11 -6.41
CA PHE A 73 -2.46 -1.74 -5.62
C PHE A 73 -1.58 -2.93 -5.21
N ALA A 74 -0.26 -2.74 -5.27
CA ALA A 74 0.76 -3.58 -4.65
C ALA A 74 1.67 -2.73 -3.74
N TYR A 75 2.30 -3.32 -2.72
CA TYR A 75 3.09 -2.60 -1.72
C TYR A 75 4.48 -3.22 -1.49
N THR A 76 5.55 -2.45 -1.67
CA THR A 76 6.90 -2.84 -1.20
C THR A 76 7.16 -2.22 0.16
N ASN A 77 7.53 -3.06 1.13
CA ASN A 77 8.06 -2.59 2.41
C ASN A 77 9.60 -2.62 2.39
N HIS A 78 10.21 -1.57 2.93
CA HIS A 78 11.66 -1.40 3.04
C HIS A 78 12.16 -1.37 4.50
N THR A 79 11.29 -1.57 5.49
CA THR A 79 11.65 -1.43 6.90
C THR A 79 10.98 -2.48 7.78
N LEU A 80 11.78 -3.09 8.65
CA LEU A 80 11.36 -4.02 9.69
C LEU A 80 11.19 -3.35 11.05
N LEU A 81 11.59 -2.08 11.20
CA LEU A 81 11.47 -1.35 12.46
C LEU A 81 10.03 -0.83 12.58
N PRO A 82 9.22 -1.32 13.54
CA PRO A 82 7.83 -0.88 13.69
C PRO A 82 7.70 0.63 13.86
N GLU A 83 8.64 1.28 14.55
CA GLU A 83 8.71 2.72 14.77
C GLU A 83 9.01 3.52 13.50
N ALA A 84 9.60 2.90 12.48
CA ALA A 84 9.90 3.52 11.20
C ALA A 84 8.71 3.42 10.22
N LEU A 85 7.70 2.59 10.52
CA LEU A 85 6.46 2.58 9.76
C LEU A 85 5.69 3.86 10.02
N GLU A 86 5.42 4.60 8.95
CA GLU A 86 4.77 5.89 9.07
C GLU A 86 3.39 5.77 9.73
N SER A 87 3.11 6.70 10.63
CA SER A 87 1.81 6.86 11.23
C SER A 87 1.46 8.34 11.40
N TRP A 88 0.19 8.67 11.25
CA TRP A 88 -0.30 10.05 11.33
C TRP A 88 -1.28 10.21 12.48
N PRO A 89 -1.20 11.28 13.30
CA PRO A 89 -2.22 11.57 14.30
C PRO A 89 -3.60 11.66 13.64
N VAL A 90 -4.60 10.99 14.20
CA VAL A 90 -5.97 11.02 13.70
C VAL A 90 -6.50 12.46 13.57
N PRO A 91 -6.33 13.36 14.57
CA PRO A 91 -6.81 14.74 14.45
C PRO A 91 -6.18 15.52 13.28
N LEU A 92 -4.92 15.22 12.94
CA LEU A 92 -4.26 15.83 11.79
C LEU A 92 -4.87 15.33 10.48
N PHE A 93 -5.12 14.02 10.39
CA PHE A 93 -5.71 13.39 9.21
C PHE A 93 -7.14 13.86 9.00
N GLU A 94 -7.96 13.94 10.06
CA GLU A 94 -9.32 14.49 10.02
C GLU A 94 -9.36 15.94 9.56
N ARG A 95 -8.45 16.77 10.06
CA ARG A 95 -8.39 18.19 9.69
C ARG A 95 -7.98 18.41 8.24
N LEU A 96 -7.04 17.61 7.72
CA LEU A 96 -6.50 17.79 6.38
C LEU A 96 -7.26 17.02 5.30
N LEU A 97 -7.73 15.82 5.62
CA LEU A 97 -8.31 14.85 4.69
C LEU A 97 -9.57 14.20 5.31
N PRO A 98 -10.61 14.99 5.62
CA PRO A 98 -11.78 14.52 6.37
C PRO A 98 -12.50 13.36 5.67
N ARG A 99 -12.65 13.42 4.34
CA ARG A 99 -13.29 12.35 3.57
C ARG A 99 -12.45 11.07 3.56
N HIS A 100 -11.13 11.19 3.41
CA HIS A 100 -10.23 10.04 3.48
C HIS A 100 -10.27 9.38 4.84
N MET A 101 -10.40 10.15 5.92
CA MET A 101 -10.53 9.56 7.26
C MET A 101 -11.80 8.70 7.39
N GLN A 102 -12.93 9.17 6.84
CA GLN A 102 -14.17 8.37 6.81
C GLN A 102 -13.98 7.05 6.05
N ILE A 103 -13.28 7.09 4.91
CA ILE A 103 -12.96 5.90 4.11
C ILE A 103 -12.03 4.97 4.88
N VAL A 104 -10.99 5.49 5.54
CA VAL A 104 -10.08 4.71 6.39
C VAL A 104 -10.85 4.03 7.53
N TYR A 105 -11.80 4.72 8.17
CA TYR A 105 -12.65 4.10 9.19
C TYR A 105 -13.54 2.99 8.62
N ALA A 106 -14.14 3.20 7.45
CA ALA A 106 -14.96 2.18 6.79
C ALA A 106 -14.13 0.92 6.44
N ILE A 107 -12.95 1.10 5.86
CA ILE A 107 -12.00 0.01 5.57
C ILE A 107 -11.62 -0.70 6.88
N ASN A 108 -11.26 0.05 7.92
CA ASN A 108 -10.89 -0.52 9.22
C ASN A 108 -12.02 -1.37 9.80
N ALA A 109 -13.27 -0.88 9.76
CA ALA A 109 -14.43 -1.62 10.25
C ALA A 109 -14.61 -2.95 9.50
N GLN A 110 -14.53 -2.94 8.17
CA GLN A 110 -14.67 -4.15 7.35
C GLN A 110 -13.56 -5.18 7.67
N VAL A 111 -12.31 -4.74 7.78
CA VAL A 111 -11.18 -5.63 8.10
C VAL A 111 -11.30 -6.23 9.50
N LEU A 112 -11.72 -5.45 10.49
CA LEU A 112 -11.89 -5.96 11.85
C LEU A 112 -13.07 -6.93 11.96
N LEU A 113 -14.14 -6.71 11.18
CA LEU A 113 -15.25 -7.67 11.07
C LEU A 113 -14.76 -8.98 10.44
N GLU A 114 -14.02 -8.91 9.33
CA GLU A 114 -13.42 -10.07 8.66
C GLU A 114 -12.52 -10.86 9.62
N ALA A 115 -11.59 -10.19 10.30
CA ALA A 115 -10.67 -10.82 11.23
C ALA A 115 -11.40 -11.50 12.39
N ARG A 116 -12.41 -10.85 12.98
CA ARG A 116 -13.23 -11.43 14.06
C ARG A 116 -14.04 -12.62 13.59
N ALA A 117 -14.59 -12.58 12.37
CA ALA A 117 -15.40 -13.66 11.81
C ALA A 117 -14.60 -14.97 11.63
N THR A 118 -13.26 -14.90 11.54
CA THR A 118 -12.42 -16.10 11.48
C THR A 118 -12.38 -16.90 12.80
N GLY A 119 -12.66 -16.26 13.94
CA GLY A 119 -12.49 -16.86 15.27
C GLY A 119 -11.04 -17.20 15.67
N LYS A 120 -10.04 -16.79 14.88
CA LYS A 120 -8.62 -17.20 15.05
C LYS A 120 -7.72 -16.17 15.73
N PHE A 121 -8.26 -14.99 16.08
CA PHE A 121 -7.48 -13.86 16.59
C PHE A 121 -7.97 -13.44 17.98
N SER A 122 -7.02 -13.23 18.89
CA SER A 122 -7.30 -12.60 20.19
C SER A 122 -7.65 -11.13 20.02
N GLY A 123 -8.24 -10.50 21.06
CA GLY A 123 -8.53 -9.06 21.05
C GLY A 123 -7.28 -8.20 20.80
N GLU A 124 -6.13 -8.63 21.30
CA GLU A 124 -4.85 -7.95 21.10
C GLU A 124 -4.37 -8.06 19.64
N GLN A 125 -4.53 -9.23 19.02
CA GLN A 125 -4.20 -9.41 17.60
C GLN A 125 -5.13 -8.58 16.69
N ILE A 126 -6.42 -8.52 17.02
CA ILE A 126 -7.37 -7.63 16.33
C ILE A 126 -6.92 -6.17 16.46
N ALA A 127 -6.46 -5.75 17.63
CA ALA A 127 -5.92 -4.40 17.83
C ALA A 127 -4.63 -4.13 17.03
N ARG A 128 -3.79 -5.15 16.75
CA ARG A 128 -2.62 -5.05 15.86
C ARG A 128 -2.97 -5.04 14.37
N ILE A 129 -4.04 -5.73 13.97
CA ILE A 129 -4.57 -5.70 12.60
C ILE A 129 -5.16 -4.32 12.25
N SER A 130 -5.81 -3.66 13.23
CA SER A 130 -6.45 -2.35 13.06
C SER A 130 -5.57 -1.32 12.32
N LEU A 131 -6.20 -0.58 11.41
CA LEU A 131 -5.60 0.59 10.76
C LEU A 131 -5.42 1.76 11.72
N ILE A 132 -6.13 1.74 12.85
CA ILE A 132 -6.09 2.78 13.88
C ILE A 132 -5.42 2.23 15.13
N GLN A 133 -4.36 2.89 15.56
CA GLN A 133 -3.82 2.73 16.90
C GLN A 133 -4.69 3.48 17.89
N GLU A 134 -5.26 2.77 18.85
CA GLU A 134 -6.12 3.34 19.90
C GLU A 134 -5.38 3.54 21.24
N ASN A 135 -4.23 2.88 21.44
CA ASN A 135 -3.44 3.02 22.67
C ASN A 135 -2.57 4.28 22.62
N GLY A 136 -2.83 5.22 23.53
CA GLY A 136 -2.16 6.52 23.60
C GLY A 136 -2.80 7.54 22.66
N ASP A 137 -1.97 8.37 22.01
CA ASP A 137 -2.45 9.26 20.96
C ASP A 137 -2.95 8.44 19.77
N ARG A 138 -4.21 8.67 19.35
CA ARG A 138 -4.79 7.93 18.23
C ARG A 138 -4.05 8.21 16.93
N ARG A 139 -3.62 7.18 16.21
CA ARG A 139 -2.87 7.32 14.95
C ARG A 139 -3.36 6.37 13.86
N VAL A 140 -3.32 6.82 12.62
CA VAL A 140 -3.49 6.00 11.42
C VAL A 140 -2.18 5.30 11.13
N ARG A 141 -2.18 3.96 11.02
CA ARG A 141 -1.02 3.11 10.72
C ARG A 141 -0.90 2.93 9.21
N MET A 142 0.01 3.65 8.57
CA MET A 142 0.11 3.67 7.10
C MET A 142 0.60 2.34 6.52
N GLY A 143 1.45 1.62 7.26
CA GLY A 143 1.86 0.26 6.90
C GLY A 143 0.68 -0.72 6.82
N ASN A 144 -0.22 -0.70 7.80
CA ASN A 144 -1.42 -1.53 7.80
C ASN A 144 -2.37 -1.12 6.67
N LEU A 145 -2.54 0.19 6.43
CA LEU A 145 -3.38 0.70 5.34
C LEU A 145 -2.86 0.24 3.97
N ALA A 146 -1.55 0.36 3.73
CA ALA A 146 -0.90 -0.11 2.51
C ALA A 146 -1.05 -1.61 2.31
N PHE A 147 -0.83 -2.40 3.37
CA PHE A 147 -0.97 -3.86 3.34
C PHE A 147 -2.40 -4.27 2.99
N VAL A 148 -3.38 -3.77 3.74
CA VAL A 148 -4.79 -4.13 3.59
C VAL A 148 -5.32 -3.71 2.21
N GLY A 149 -4.92 -2.52 1.76
CA GLY A 149 -5.30 -1.94 0.47
C GLY A 149 -4.61 -2.53 -0.74
N SER A 150 -3.71 -3.51 -0.56
CA SER A 150 -2.96 -4.12 -1.65
C SER A 150 -3.23 -5.63 -1.77
N HIS A 151 -3.25 -6.14 -3.00
CA HIS A 151 -3.36 -7.58 -3.28
C HIS A 151 -2.01 -8.32 -3.16
N SER A 152 -0.89 -7.61 -3.31
CA SER A 152 0.46 -8.16 -3.29
C SER A 152 1.37 -7.27 -2.46
N ILE A 153 2.12 -7.88 -1.53
CA ILE A 153 3.07 -7.20 -0.65
C ILE A 153 4.43 -7.85 -0.83
N ASN A 154 5.49 -7.07 -1.04
CA ASN A 154 6.83 -7.64 -1.17
C ASN A 154 7.87 -7.01 -0.22
N GLY A 155 8.77 -7.86 0.26
CA GLY A 155 10.04 -7.44 0.83
C GLY A 155 11.12 -7.29 -0.24
N VAL A 156 12.30 -6.84 0.19
CA VAL A 156 13.41 -6.43 -0.69
C VAL A 156 14.65 -7.35 -0.64
N SER A 157 14.58 -8.39 0.19
CA SER A 157 15.50 -9.52 0.24
C SER A 157 14.78 -10.73 0.85
N ALA A 158 15.33 -11.94 0.71
CA ALA A 158 14.73 -13.15 1.26
C ALA A 158 14.56 -13.05 2.79
N LEU A 159 15.66 -12.77 3.51
CA LEU A 159 15.64 -12.60 4.97
C LEU A 159 14.67 -11.49 5.42
N HIS A 160 14.67 -10.36 4.72
CA HIS A 160 13.73 -9.27 5.01
C HIS A 160 12.28 -9.72 4.86
N THR A 161 11.98 -10.44 3.77
CA THR A 161 10.62 -10.93 3.50
C THR A 161 10.16 -11.94 4.55
N ASP A 162 11.04 -12.82 5.00
CA ASP A 162 10.70 -13.80 6.05
C ASP A 162 10.45 -13.10 7.39
N LEU A 163 11.31 -12.14 7.76
CA LEU A 163 11.11 -11.34 8.96
C LEU A 163 9.81 -10.51 8.91
N MET A 164 9.42 -9.97 7.75
CA MET A 164 8.13 -9.27 7.61
C MET A 164 6.94 -10.16 8.01
N LYS A 165 6.97 -11.44 7.62
CA LYS A 165 5.91 -12.42 7.93
C LYS A 165 5.86 -12.79 9.40
N GLU A 166 7.00 -12.74 10.09
CA GLU A 166 7.13 -13.13 11.49
C GLU A 166 7.02 -11.96 12.48
N THR A 167 7.20 -10.73 12.00
CA THR A 167 7.28 -9.53 12.86
C THR A 167 6.22 -8.48 12.49
N VAL A 168 6.60 -7.44 11.73
CA VAL A 168 5.81 -6.23 11.47
C VAL A 168 4.43 -6.49 10.86
N PHE A 169 4.28 -7.57 10.10
CA PHE A 169 3.01 -7.95 9.47
C PHE A 169 2.51 -9.32 9.91
N ALA A 170 2.97 -9.87 11.05
CA ALA A 170 2.64 -11.23 11.46
C ALA A 170 1.13 -11.51 11.54
N ASP A 171 0.36 -10.65 12.22
CA ASP A 171 -1.09 -10.85 12.34
C ASP A 171 -1.83 -10.59 11.02
N LEU A 172 -1.36 -9.64 10.21
CA LEU A 172 -1.91 -9.38 8.87
C LEU A 172 -1.59 -10.52 7.89
N HIS A 173 -0.42 -11.14 8.00
CA HIS A 173 -0.04 -12.32 7.23
C HIS A 173 -0.86 -13.53 7.65
N LYS A 174 -1.12 -13.72 8.95
CA LYS A 174 -2.03 -14.76 9.42
C LYS A 174 -3.44 -14.58 8.87
N LEU A 175 -3.91 -13.34 8.70
CA LEU A 175 -5.21 -13.04 8.10
C LEU A 175 -5.19 -13.24 6.57
N TYR A 176 -4.10 -12.86 5.92
CA TYR A 176 -3.93 -12.88 4.46
C TYR A 176 -2.63 -13.61 4.05
N PRO A 177 -2.60 -14.96 4.14
CA PRO A 177 -1.36 -15.74 4.03
C PRO A 177 -0.68 -15.63 2.66
N ASP A 178 -1.45 -15.51 1.58
CA ASP A 178 -0.92 -15.61 0.22
C ASP A 178 -0.43 -14.27 -0.37
N ARG A 179 -0.46 -13.18 0.42
CA ARG A 179 -0.14 -11.84 -0.11
C ARG A 179 1.34 -11.45 -0.04
N ILE A 180 2.14 -12.04 0.86
CA ILE A 180 3.54 -11.66 1.04
C ILE A 180 4.47 -12.48 0.13
N ASN A 181 5.24 -11.80 -0.71
CA ASN A 181 6.25 -12.39 -1.61
C ASN A 181 7.60 -11.67 -1.53
N ASN A 182 8.63 -12.19 -2.20
CA ASN A 182 9.97 -11.58 -2.23
C ASN A 182 10.28 -11.00 -3.62
N LYS A 183 10.89 -9.81 -3.63
CA LYS A 183 11.54 -9.19 -4.80
C LYS A 183 12.87 -8.61 -4.37
N THR A 184 13.94 -9.40 -4.51
CA THR A 184 15.29 -8.95 -4.13
C THR A 184 15.68 -7.72 -4.95
N ASN A 185 16.13 -6.66 -4.28
CA ASN A 185 16.57 -5.43 -4.93
C ASN A 185 17.71 -5.68 -5.93
N GLY A 186 17.78 -4.83 -6.94
CA GLY A 186 18.86 -4.84 -7.93
C GLY A 186 19.31 -3.43 -8.28
N ILE A 187 20.47 -3.34 -8.92
CA ILE A 187 21.01 -2.08 -9.45
C ILE A 187 21.13 -2.16 -10.97
N THR A 188 20.93 -1.04 -11.66
CA THR A 188 21.07 -1.00 -13.11
C THR A 188 22.55 -1.09 -13.53
N PRO A 189 22.97 -2.13 -14.30
CA PRO A 189 24.35 -2.23 -14.77
C PRO A 189 24.72 -1.10 -15.73
N ARG A 190 23.73 -0.41 -16.34
CA ARG A 190 23.99 0.71 -17.23
C ARG A 190 24.71 1.84 -16.50
N ARG A 191 24.26 2.20 -15.31
CA ARG A 191 24.89 3.26 -14.50
C ARG A 191 26.05 2.72 -13.66
N TRP A 192 25.86 1.56 -13.04
CA TRP A 192 26.76 1.02 -12.02
C TRP A 192 27.85 0.08 -12.53
N LEU A 193 27.97 -0.08 -13.84
CA LEU A 193 29.08 -0.79 -14.48
C LEU A 193 29.49 -0.07 -15.78
N ILE A 194 28.57 0.02 -16.75
CA ILE A 194 28.86 0.52 -18.11
C ILE A 194 29.31 1.98 -18.09
N GLN A 195 28.53 2.85 -17.44
CA GLN A 195 28.80 4.29 -17.40
C GLN A 195 29.92 4.66 -16.43
N CYS A 196 29.95 4.05 -15.24
CA CYS A 196 30.94 4.42 -14.22
C CYS A 196 32.31 3.76 -14.43
N ASN A 197 32.38 2.62 -15.14
CA ASN A 197 33.63 1.90 -15.37
C ASN A 197 33.70 1.34 -16.82
N PRO A 198 33.90 2.22 -17.82
CA PRO A 198 33.96 1.81 -19.22
C PRO A 198 35.14 0.88 -19.52
N GLY A 199 36.26 0.99 -18.80
CA GLY A 199 37.43 0.10 -18.97
C GLY A 199 37.14 -1.34 -18.55
N LEU A 200 36.57 -1.54 -17.36
CA LEU A 200 36.11 -2.87 -16.92
C LEU A 200 35.02 -3.41 -17.85
N THR A 201 34.15 -2.54 -18.36
CA THR A 201 33.10 -2.94 -19.30
C THR A 201 33.66 -3.40 -20.64
N ALA A 202 34.70 -2.75 -21.16
CA ALA A 202 35.39 -3.19 -22.37
C ALA A 202 36.05 -4.56 -22.14
N LEU A 203 36.80 -4.70 -21.04
CA LEU A 203 37.44 -5.96 -20.68
C LEU A 203 36.43 -7.11 -20.55
N ALA A 204 35.30 -6.88 -19.87
CA ALA A 204 34.24 -7.87 -19.69
C ALA A 204 33.48 -8.24 -20.98
N ARG A 205 33.64 -7.46 -22.07
CA ARG A 205 33.08 -7.78 -23.39
C ARG A 205 34.04 -8.58 -24.27
N GLU A 206 35.33 -8.51 -23.99
CA GLU A 206 36.38 -9.21 -24.74
C GLU A 206 36.56 -10.67 -24.26
N ALA A 207 36.13 -10.98 -23.02
CA ALA A 207 36.09 -12.33 -22.45
C ALA A 207 34.85 -13.11 -22.89
#